data_AF-A0A0F2SH37-F1
#
_entry.id   AF-A0A0F2SH37-F1
#
_cell.length_a   1.000
_cell.length_b   1.000
_cell.length_c   1.000
_cell.angle_alpha   90.00
_cell.angle_beta   90.00
_cell.angle_gamma   90.00
#
_symmetry.space_group_name_H-M   'P 1'
#
loop_
_entity.id
_entity.type
_entity.pdbx_description
1 polymer ?
#
loop_
_entity_poly.entity_id
_entity_poly.type
_entity_poly.pdbx_seq_one_letter_code
_entity_poly.pdbx_strand_id
1 'polypeptide(L)'
;KTGSDIQISPNGIPICPIGLEMKPNGHDNLQNRDKWRCALSCGSKNSCTSPCSKAKYGRTYHTHSKDNLRLFTKTPRDSEKWKVIYKRRTSIERSNKREKIDYKLESGRHRSTKMWYVRVYAIMICQHMDAWFSHQKESFKDLKTWIFPQTA
;
A
#
# COMPACT_ATOMS: atom_id res chain seq x y z
N LYS A 1 -7.82 18.66 27.58
CA LYS A 1 -7.68 19.30 26.25
C LYS A 1 -6.19 19.37 25.91
N THR A 2 -5.63 18.38 25.24
CA THR A 2 -4.29 18.51 24.62
C THR A 2 -4.47 19.36 23.37
N GLY A 3 -4.28 20.68 23.51
CA GLY A 3 -4.49 21.67 22.47
C GLY A 3 -3.49 21.53 21.33
N SER A 4 -3.74 20.62 20.39
CA SER A 4 -3.01 20.59 19.15
C SER A 4 -3.77 21.43 18.12
N ASP A 5 -3.32 22.65 17.87
CA ASP A 5 -3.75 23.52 16.75
C ASP A 5 -3.33 22.98 15.37
N ILE A 6 -3.18 21.67 15.27
CA ILE A 6 -2.67 20.98 14.09
C ILE A 6 -3.83 20.24 13.47
N GLN A 7 -4.11 20.60 12.22
CA GLN A 7 -5.06 19.89 11.38
C GLN A 7 -4.30 18.79 10.61
N ILE A 8 -4.99 17.73 10.23
CA ILE A 8 -4.41 16.67 9.39
C ILE A 8 -5.03 16.78 8.00
N SER A 9 -4.20 16.88 6.96
CA SER A 9 -4.67 16.93 5.58
C SER A 9 -5.28 15.57 5.16
N PRO A 10 -6.08 15.50 4.08
CA PRO A 10 -6.62 14.24 3.57
C PRO A 10 -5.54 13.20 3.20
N ASN A 11 -4.30 13.64 3.03
CA ASN A 11 -3.15 12.78 2.75
C ASN A 11 -2.45 12.27 4.01
N GLY A 12 -2.91 12.65 5.21
CA GLY A 12 -2.31 12.28 6.48
C GLY A 12 -1.15 13.19 6.88
N ILE A 13 -1.00 14.34 6.23
CA ILE A 13 0.11 15.28 6.49
C ILE A 13 -0.36 16.33 7.50
N PRO A 14 0.35 16.57 8.60
CA PRO A 14 0.03 17.63 9.53
C PRO A 14 0.13 19.02 8.87
N ILE A 15 -0.85 19.87 9.12
CA ILE A 15 -0.92 21.27 8.69
C ILE A 15 -0.62 22.12 9.92
N CYS A 16 0.37 23.01 9.80
CA CYS A 16 0.72 23.92 10.88
C CYS A 16 -0.24 25.14 10.93
N PRO A 17 -0.24 25.93 12.02
CA PRO A 17 -1.21 27.02 12.21
C PRO A 17 -1.21 28.11 11.12
N ILE A 18 -0.11 28.23 10.35
CA ILE A 18 -0.02 29.15 9.21
C ILE A 18 -0.57 28.54 7.90
N GLY A 19 -1.23 27.38 7.97
CA GLY A 19 -1.90 26.72 6.84
C GLY A 19 -1.00 25.91 5.92
N LEU A 20 0.28 25.70 6.26
CA LEU A 20 1.22 24.95 5.42
C LEU A 20 1.34 23.48 5.86
N GLU A 21 1.37 22.57 4.87
CA GLU A 21 1.71 21.16 5.10
C GLU A 21 3.15 21.00 5.59
N MET A 22 3.30 20.27 6.69
CA MET A 22 4.59 20.02 7.31
C MET A 22 5.46 19.08 6.46
N LYS A 23 6.78 19.22 6.54
CA LYS A 23 7.74 18.38 5.81
C LYS A 23 8.08 17.11 6.60
N PRO A 24 8.29 15.97 5.94
CA PRO A 24 8.77 14.76 6.60
C PRO A 24 10.18 14.98 7.17
N ASN A 25 10.42 14.41 8.35
CA ASN A 25 11.68 14.51 9.11
C ASN A 25 12.17 13.12 9.58
N GLY A 26 11.83 12.07 8.83
CA GLY A 26 12.19 10.69 9.11
C GLY A 26 11.14 9.93 9.92
N HIS A 27 11.42 8.65 10.14
CA HIS A 27 10.55 7.71 10.86
C HIS A 27 11.26 7.21 12.12
N ASP A 28 10.52 7.12 13.23
CA ASP A 28 11.00 6.51 14.46
C ASP A 28 10.62 5.03 14.51
N ASN A 29 11.60 4.14 14.30
CA ASN A 29 11.34 2.69 14.32
C ASN A 29 10.95 2.17 15.71
N LEU A 30 11.44 2.79 16.79
CA LEU A 30 11.18 2.30 18.16
C LEU A 30 9.75 2.58 18.59
N GLN A 31 9.23 3.77 18.26
CA GLN A 31 7.86 4.17 18.62
C GLN A 31 6.86 4.05 17.46
N ASN A 32 7.32 3.58 16.29
CA ASN A 32 6.55 3.44 15.06
C ASN A 32 5.75 4.70 14.71
N ARG A 33 6.44 5.84 14.63
CA ARG A 33 5.85 7.15 14.37
C ARG A 33 6.62 7.92 13.31
N ASP A 34 5.89 8.60 12.42
CA ASP A 34 6.48 9.52 11.46
C ASP A 34 6.74 10.86 12.12
N LYS A 35 7.90 11.46 11.82
CA LYS A 35 8.30 12.76 12.33
C LYS A 35 8.06 13.81 11.27
N TRP A 36 7.43 14.91 11.67
CA TRP A 36 7.13 16.05 10.82
C TRP A 36 7.79 17.30 11.39
N ARG A 37 8.22 18.19 10.51
CA ARG A 37 8.81 19.49 10.87
C ARG A 37 8.21 20.62 10.04
N CYS A 38 8.48 21.85 10.46
CA CYS A 38 7.97 23.04 9.78
C CYS A 38 8.37 23.06 8.29
N ALA A 39 7.43 23.44 7.43
CA ALA A 39 7.65 23.55 5.98
C ALA A 39 8.76 24.55 5.62
N LEU A 40 8.90 25.60 6.43
CA LEU A 40 9.86 26.70 6.25
C LEU A 40 11.20 26.42 6.96
N SER A 41 11.37 25.24 7.55
CA SER A 41 12.67 24.81 8.06
C SER A 41 13.56 24.27 6.93
N CYS A 42 14.80 24.74 6.90
CA CYS A 42 15.86 24.27 6.01
C CYS A 42 17.13 24.04 6.84
N GLY A 43 17.52 22.77 7.00
CA GLY A 43 18.58 22.39 7.94
C GLY A 43 18.21 22.82 9.37
N SER A 44 19.11 23.56 10.03
CA SER A 44 18.93 24.11 11.38
C SER A 44 18.38 25.54 11.41
N LYS A 45 17.98 26.09 10.25
CA LYS A 45 17.39 27.43 10.13
C LYS A 45 15.89 27.30 9.86
N ASN A 46 15.10 28.17 10.47
CA ASN A 46 13.66 28.27 10.25
C ASN A 46 13.31 29.72 9.89
N SER A 47 12.74 29.94 8.70
CA SER A 47 12.35 31.27 8.21
C SER A 47 10.89 31.64 8.50
N CYS A 48 10.19 30.82 9.30
CA CYS A 48 8.81 31.10 9.68
C CYS A 48 8.70 32.42 10.47
N THR A 49 8.10 33.44 9.84
CA THR A 49 8.04 34.84 10.32
C THR A 49 7.24 35.01 11.61
N SER A 50 6.17 34.22 11.77
CA SER A 50 5.49 34.00 13.04
C SER A 50 5.79 32.57 13.49
N PRO A 51 6.97 32.34 14.09
CA PRO A 51 7.41 30.98 14.35
C PRO A 51 6.41 30.32 15.30
N CYS A 52 5.73 29.28 14.80
CA CYS A 52 4.85 28.45 15.60
C CYS A 52 5.58 27.66 16.71
N SER A 53 6.91 27.81 16.81
CA SER A 53 7.78 27.30 17.87
C SER A 53 9.13 28.03 17.89
N LYS A 54 9.72 28.20 19.07
CA LYS A 54 11.08 28.75 19.28
C LYS A 54 12.22 27.80 18.87
N ALA A 55 11.91 26.56 18.51
CA ALA A 55 12.92 25.56 18.14
C ALA A 55 13.63 25.90 16.82
N LYS A 56 14.92 25.55 16.71
CA LYS A 56 15.75 25.74 15.50
C LYS A 56 15.13 25.12 14.23
N TYR A 57 14.48 23.97 14.38
CA TYR A 57 13.80 23.24 13.30
C TYR A 57 12.32 23.64 13.10
N GLY A 58 11.86 24.67 13.82
CA GLY A 58 10.45 25.04 13.91
C GLY A 58 9.61 24.02 14.69
N ARG A 59 8.28 24.14 14.59
CA ARG A 59 7.35 23.20 15.24
C ARG A 59 7.50 21.83 14.61
N THR A 60 7.54 20.81 15.46
CA THR A 60 7.54 19.40 15.06
C THR A 60 6.22 18.74 15.44
N TYR A 61 5.87 17.69 14.74
CA TYR A 61 4.71 16.87 15.05
C TYR A 61 5.01 15.41 14.77
N HIS A 62 4.26 14.51 15.40
CA HIS A 62 4.39 13.08 15.21
C HIS A 62 3.04 12.47 14.87
N THR A 63 3.00 11.60 13.87
CA THR A 63 1.82 10.79 13.55
C THR A 63 2.15 9.33 13.83
N HIS A 64 1.30 8.64 14.58
CA HIS A 64 1.46 7.21 14.83
C HIS A 64 0.58 6.42 13.88
N SER A 65 1.13 5.39 13.23
CA SER A 65 0.33 4.52 12.35
C SER A 65 -0.84 3.86 13.07
N LYS A 66 -0.75 3.68 14.40
CA LYS A 66 -1.83 3.11 15.23
C LYS A 66 -3.05 4.02 15.32
N ASP A 67 -2.88 5.34 15.23
CA ASP A 67 -3.99 6.29 15.37
C ASP A 67 -4.92 6.23 14.16
N ASN A 68 -4.34 6.08 12.97
CA ASN A 68 -5.08 5.89 11.74
C ASN A 68 -4.22 5.22 10.67
N LEU A 69 -4.29 3.89 10.56
CA LEU A 69 -3.50 3.12 9.59
C LEU A 69 -3.74 3.54 8.13
N ARG A 70 -4.94 4.06 7.84
CA ARG A 70 -5.31 4.49 6.49
C ARG A 70 -4.61 5.80 6.13
N LEU A 71 -4.57 6.76 7.04
CA LEU A 71 -3.96 8.08 6.81
C LEU A 71 -2.45 8.08 7.10
N PHE A 72 -2.00 7.42 8.15
CA PHE A 72 -0.60 7.37 8.61
C PHE A 72 0.08 6.07 8.21
N THR A 73 0.18 5.88 6.88
CA THR A 73 0.79 4.70 6.28
C THR A 73 2.30 4.72 6.43
N LYS A 74 2.92 3.54 6.64
CA LYS A 74 4.39 3.37 6.72
C LYS A 74 5.14 4.01 5.54
N THR A 75 4.53 4.02 4.36
CA THR A 75 5.03 4.77 3.21
C THR A 75 4.16 6.01 3.04
N PRO A 76 4.72 7.23 3.11
CA PRO A 76 3.96 8.46 2.92
C PRO A 76 3.28 8.50 1.54
N ARG A 77 2.01 8.90 1.50
CA ARG A 77 1.15 8.83 0.29
C ARG A 77 1.61 9.75 -0.84
N ASP A 78 2.27 10.85 -0.49
CA ASP A 78 2.86 11.84 -1.40
C ASP A 78 4.18 11.37 -2.02
N SER A 79 4.80 10.31 -1.48
CA SER A 79 6.09 9.81 -1.95
C SER A 79 6.01 9.08 -3.30
N GLU A 80 7.09 9.15 -4.08
CA GLU A 80 7.20 8.39 -5.34
C GLU A 80 7.14 6.87 -5.09
N LYS A 81 7.67 6.42 -3.95
CA LYS A 81 7.58 5.02 -3.51
C LYS A 81 6.12 4.59 -3.36
N TRP A 82 5.26 5.43 -2.80
CA TRP A 82 3.84 5.14 -2.69
C TRP A 82 3.18 4.98 -4.05
N LYS A 83 3.47 5.87 -5.02
CA LYS A 83 2.92 5.77 -6.38
C LYS A 83 3.26 4.43 -7.04
N VAL A 84 4.50 3.98 -6.92
CA VAL A 84 4.96 2.69 -7.46
C VAL A 84 4.21 1.52 -6.80
N ILE A 85 4.08 1.52 -5.47
CA ILE A 85 3.37 0.47 -4.73
C ILE A 85 1.87 0.48 -5.09
N TYR A 86 1.25 1.66 -5.08
CA TYR A 86 -0.17 1.83 -5.34
C TYR A 86 -0.55 1.42 -6.76
N LYS A 87 0.33 1.62 -7.75
CA LYS A 87 0.14 1.12 -9.12
C LYS A 87 -0.05 -0.40 -9.17
N ARG A 88 0.62 -1.15 -8.28
CA ARG A 88 0.48 -2.61 -8.18
C ARG A 88 -0.89 -3.04 -7.68
N ARG A 89 -1.67 -2.18 -7.01
CA ARG A 89 -3.03 -2.49 -6.51
C ARG A 89 -3.93 -3.07 -7.61
N THR A 90 -3.77 -2.64 -8.86
CA THR A 90 -4.56 -3.16 -9.99
C THR A 90 -4.41 -4.68 -10.21
N SER A 91 -3.35 -5.31 -9.68
CA SER A 91 -3.18 -6.77 -9.75
C SER A 91 -4.28 -7.53 -9.01
N ILE A 92 -4.71 -7.05 -7.83
CA ILE A 92 -5.76 -7.74 -7.05
C ILE A 92 -7.10 -7.65 -7.76
N GLU A 93 -7.41 -6.54 -8.43
CA GLU A 93 -8.66 -6.39 -9.18
C GLU A 93 -8.71 -7.36 -10.37
N ARG A 94 -7.56 -7.59 -11.03
CA ARG A 94 -7.43 -8.60 -12.08
C ARG A 94 -7.61 -10.01 -11.51
N SER A 95 -7.06 -10.29 -10.32
CA SER A 95 -7.27 -11.56 -9.60
C SER A 95 -8.75 -11.77 -9.30
N ASN A 96 -9.40 -10.80 -8.69
CA ASN A 96 -10.82 -10.85 -8.34
C ASN A 96 -11.70 -11.09 -9.58
N LYS A 97 -11.39 -10.44 -10.71
CA LYS A 97 -12.07 -10.69 -11.99
C LYS A 97 -11.89 -12.13 -12.46
N ARG A 98 -10.67 -12.67 -12.38
CA ARG A 98 -10.37 -14.06 -12.74
C ARG A 98 -11.16 -15.03 -11.88
N GLU A 99 -11.17 -14.83 -10.56
CA GLU A 99 -11.87 -15.68 -9.61
C GLU A 99 -13.39 -15.64 -9.85
N LYS A 100 -13.97 -14.43 -9.89
CA LYS A 100 -15.43 -14.24 -9.98
C LYS A 100 -15.99 -14.60 -11.36
N ILE A 101 -15.36 -14.11 -12.42
CA ILE A 101 -15.88 -14.19 -13.79
C ILE A 101 -15.29 -15.38 -14.53
N ASP A 102 -13.97 -15.47 -14.65
CA ASP A 102 -13.32 -16.44 -15.54
C ASP A 102 -13.44 -17.87 -14.99
N TYR A 103 -13.24 -18.04 -13.68
CA TYR A 103 -13.47 -19.31 -12.98
C TYR A 103 -14.89 -19.46 -12.43
N LYS A 104 -15.78 -18.50 -12.70
CA LYS A 104 -17.21 -18.57 -12.38
C LYS A 104 -17.47 -18.92 -10.92
N LEU A 105 -16.80 -18.23 -9.98
CA LEU A 105 -16.95 -18.50 -8.55
C LEU A 105 -18.43 -18.60 -8.16
N GLU A 106 -19.22 -17.59 -8.50
CA GLU A 106 -20.63 -17.46 -8.10
C GLU A 106 -21.57 -18.50 -8.72
N SER A 107 -21.18 -19.11 -9.85
CA SER A 107 -21.96 -20.19 -10.48
C SER A 107 -22.02 -21.46 -9.64
N GLY A 108 -21.18 -21.59 -8.60
CA GLY A 108 -21.23 -22.74 -7.69
C GLY A 108 -22.52 -22.84 -6.88
N ARG A 109 -23.22 -21.71 -6.64
CA ARG A 109 -24.51 -21.64 -5.90
C ARG A 109 -24.51 -22.44 -4.59
N HIS A 110 -23.36 -22.50 -3.91
CA HIS A 110 -23.19 -23.29 -2.70
C HIS A 110 -23.94 -22.67 -1.52
N ARG A 111 -24.60 -23.49 -0.70
CA ARG A 111 -25.25 -23.04 0.53
C ARG A 111 -24.31 -23.02 1.74
N SER A 112 -23.26 -23.85 1.70
CA SER A 112 -22.29 -23.99 2.79
C SER A 112 -21.08 -23.08 2.58
N THR A 113 -20.73 -22.32 3.62
CA THR A 113 -19.49 -21.51 3.64
C THR A 113 -18.25 -22.38 3.45
N LYS A 114 -18.22 -23.60 4.00
CA LYS A 114 -17.10 -24.55 3.81
C LYS A 114 -16.90 -24.92 2.34
N MET A 115 -18.00 -25.11 1.60
CA MET A 115 -17.94 -25.42 0.17
C MET A 115 -17.48 -24.20 -0.65
N TRP A 116 -17.90 -23.00 -0.26
CA TRP A 116 -17.34 -21.75 -0.82
C TRP A 116 -15.83 -21.67 -0.60
N TYR A 117 -15.35 -21.94 0.61
CA TYR A 117 -13.91 -21.97 0.91
C TYR A 117 -13.17 -22.93 -0.03
N VAL A 118 -13.59 -24.20 -0.10
CA VAL A 118 -12.95 -25.20 -0.97
C VAL A 118 -12.92 -24.73 -2.42
N ARG A 119 -14.03 -24.17 -2.93
CA ARG A 119 -14.11 -23.64 -4.30
C ARG A 119 -13.14 -22.47 -4.52
N VAL A 120 -13.09 -21.51 -3.60
CA VAL A 120 -12.15 -20.37 -3.70
C VAL A 120 -10.71 -20.86 -3.71
N TYR A 121 -10.33 -21.76 -2.81
CA TYR A 121 -8.97 -22.33 -2.79
C TYR A 121 -8.62 -23.04 -4.10
N ALA A 122 -9.51 -23.89 -4.63
CA ALA A 122 -9.28 -24.56 -5.90
C ALA A 122 -9.09 -23.55 -7.05
N ILE A 123 -9.90 -22.50 -7.09
CA ILE A 123 -9.79 -21.41 -8.07
C ILE A 123 -8.45 -20.68 -7.93
N MET A 124 -8.02 -20.36 -6.71
CA MET A 124 -6.73 -19.70 -6.47
C MET A 124 -5.55 -20.57 -6.90
N ILE A 125 -5.62 -21.88 -6.69
CA ILE A 125 -4.62 -22.84 -7.18
C ILE A 125 -4.58 -22.82 -8.71
N CYS A 126 -5.73 -22.90 -9.38
CA CYS A 126 -5.82 -22.82 -10.85
C CYS A 126 -5.25 -21.49 -11.37
N GLN A 127 -5.60 -20.37 -10.75
CA GLN A 127 -5.07 -19.07 -11.16
C GLN A 127 -3.55 -18.99 -10.98
N HIS A 128 -3.01 -19.61 -9.93
CA HIS A 128 -1.57 -19.70 -9.73
C HIS A 128 -0.91 -20.55 -10.81
N MET A 129 -1.48 -21.71 -11.16
CA MET A 129 -1.00 -22.55 -12.26
C MET A 129 -0.98 -21.78 -13.58
N ASP A 130 -2.04 -21.04 -13.90
CA ASP A 130 -2.10 -20.23 -15.13
C ASP A 130 -1.04 -19.13 -15.15
N ALA A 131 -0.76 -18.50 -14.01
CA ALA A 131 0.30 -17.51 -13.88
C ALA A 131 1.70 -18.14 -14.09
N TRP A 132 1.94 -19.33 -13.52
CA TRP A 132 3.18 -20.08 -13.73
C TRP A 132 3.37 -20.50 -15.17
N PHE A 133 2.31 -21.04 -15.80
CA PHE A 133 2.33 -21.39 -17.20
C PHE A 133 2.63 -20.17 -18.08
N SER A 134 2.02 -19.02 -17.80
CA SER A 134 2.33 -17.78 -18.52
C SER A 134 3.77 -17.29 -18.30
N HIS A 135 4.34 -17.52 -17.12
CA HIS A 135 5.70 -17.10 -16.79
C HIS A 135 6.77 -18.00 -17.45
N GLN A 136 6.50 -19.31 -17.50
CA GLN A 136 7.42 -20.33 -18.01
C GLN A 136 7.04 -20.81 -19.41
N LYS A 137 6.25 -20.03 -20.14
CA LYS A 137 5.69 -20.41 -21.45
C LYS A 137 6.76 -20.88 -22.43
N GLU A 138 7.90 -20.19 -22.46
CA GLU A 138 9.03 -20.55 -23.32
C GLU A 138 9.68 -21.86 -22.88
N SER A 139 9.87 -22.07 -21.58
CA SER A 139 10.41 -23.32 -21.02
C SER A 139 9.49 -24.53 -21.25
N PHE A 140 8.18 -24.29 -21.41
CA PHE A 140 7.18 -25.33 -21.67
C PHE A 140 6.84 -25.52 -23.15
N LYS A 141 7.54 -24.86 -24.07
CA LYS A 141 7.26 -24.96 -25.51
C LYS A 141 7.29 -26.41 -26.01
N ASP A 142 8.23 -27.19 -25.48
CA ASP A 142 8.45 -28.60 -25.84
C ASP A 142 7.85 -29.57 -24.81
N LEU A 143 7.04 -29.09 -23.86
CA LEU A 143 6.44 -29.95 -22.83
C LEU A 143 5.61 -31.08 -23.45
N LYS A 144 4.90 -30.80 -24.55
CA LYS A 144 4.09 -31.79 -25.26
C LYS A 144 4.95 -32.90 -25.87
N THR A 145 6.12 -32.58 -26.41
CA THR A 145 7.01 -33.60 -27.02
C THR A 145 7.67 -34.47 -25.95
N TRP A 146 7.90 -33.94 -24.75
CA TRP A 146 8.41 -34.71 -23.62
C TRP A 146 7.37 -35.65 -22.99
N ILE A 147 6.12 -35.19 -22.83
CA ILE A 147 5.06 -35.98 -22.19
C ILE A 147 4.49 -37.02 -23.15
N PHE A 148 4.34 -36.67 -24.42
CA PHE A 148 3.83 -37.55 -25.46
C PHE A 148 4.90 -37.76 -26.53
N PRO A 149 5.91 -38.62 -26.27
CA PRO A 149 6.86 -38.98 -27.31
C PRO A 149 6.06 -39.59 -28.47
N GLN A 150 6.29 -39.09 -29.68
CA GLN A 150 5.66 -39.64 -30.88
C GLN A 150 6.12 -41.10 -31.02
N THR A 151 5.18 -42.03 -30.92
CA THR A 151 5.43 -43.44 -31.26
C THR A 151 5.72 -43.50 -32.75
N ALA A 152 6.91 -44.00 -33.10
CA ALA A 152 7.35 -44.24 -34.47
C ALA A 152 6.44 -45.25 -35.20
#